data_AF-A0A3P3ZQD2-F1
#
_entry.id   AF-A0A3P3ZQD2-F1
#
_cell.length_a   1.000
_cell.length_b   1.000
_cell.length_c   1.000
_cell.angle_alpha   90.00
_cell.angle_beta   90.00
_cell.angle_gamma   90.00
#
_symmetry.space_group_name_H-M   'P 1'
#
loop_
_entity.id
_entity.type
_entity.pdbx_description
1 polymer ?
#
loop_
_entity_poly.entity_id
_entity_poly.type
_entity_poly.pdbx_seq_one_letter_code
_entity_poly.pdbx_strand_id
1 'polypeptide(L)'
;MGNGETARRVGHEGISECACPSPEGCEFGGKVGCKPYGRLNVHIEGQDEELASFIFRTTGFNSIRTLTTRLRYFEAVSQGNSRYLPLQLKLRAKSTTQSHRAPVYYVDLCLRDGVSLNEAVSQAIGEARNVAEAGVDIKALERVAKQGFGNGAFEDSEEEGVAIVEEFFPETEAGEVVPDTGKVTAVKSKLTARLGGTVPTYAAQAEEEVAA
;
A
#
# COMPACT_ATOMS: atom_id res chain seq x y z
N MET A 1 -3.09 -4.49 17.03
CA MET A 1 -3.19 -3.62 15.83
C MET A 1 -3.07 -2.17 16.28
N GLY A 2 -2.35 -1.32 15.56
CA GLY A 2 -2.22 0.10 15.90
C GLY A 2 -2.30 0.99 14.67
N ASN A 3 -2.73 2.24 14.87
CA ASN A 3 -2.92 3.23 13.80
C ASN A 3 -1.87 4.36 13.82
N GLY A 4 -0.84 4.26 14.66
CA GLY A 4 0.18 5.31 14.85
C GLY A 4 -0.19 6.38 15.88
N GLU A 5 -1.35 6.26 16.54
CA GLU A 5 -1.73 7.07 17.69
C GLU A 5 -2.12 6.17 18.87
N THR A 6 -3.03 5.22 18.63
CA THR A 6 -3.45 4.19 19.59
C THR A 6 -3.28 2.78 18.99
N ALA A 7 -3.20 1.79 19.87
CA ALA A 7 -3.15 0.39 19.53
C ALA A 7 -4.05 -0.41 20.46
N ARG A 8 -4.74 -1.40 19.91
CA ARG A 8 -5.46 -2.42 20.69
C ARG A 8 -4.72 -3.73 20.62
N ARG A 9 -4.66 -4.41 21.76
CA ARG A 9 -3.92 -5.64 21.97
C ARG A 9 -4.82 -6.67 22.62
N VAL A 10 -4.79 -7.89 22.10
CA VAL A 10 -5.36 -9.06 22.77
C VAL A 10 -4.31 -9.58 23.76
N GLY A 11 -4.63 -9.50 25.06
CA GLY A 11 -3.86 -10.08 26.15
C GLY A 11 -4.63 -11.23 26.82
N HIS A 12 -4.00 -11.86 27.81
CA HIS A 12 -4.61 -12.96 28.56
C HIS A 12 -5.88 -12.57 29.32
N GLU A 13 -6.03 -11.28 29.66
CA GLU A 13 -7.20 -10.72 30.37
C GLU A 13 -8.20 -10.01 29.44
N GLY A 14 -8.03 -10.12 28.12
CA GLY A 14 -8.90 -9.50 27.12
C GLY A 14 -8.21 -8.41 26.30
N ILE A 15 -9.01 -7.56 25.67
CA ILE A 15 -8.53 -6.50 24.76
C ILE A 15 -8.17 -5.25 25.58
N SER A 16 -6.91 -4.82 25.54
CA SER A 16 -6.42 -3.58 26.16
C SER A 16 -6.01 -2.55 25.10
N GLU A 17 -6.32 -1.27 25.34
CA GLU A 17 -5.89 -0.15 24.49
C GLU A 17 -4.62 0.52 25.08
N CYS A 18 -3.66 0.86 24.21
CA CYS A 18 -2.39 1.49 24.57
C CYS A 18 -1.94 2.53 23.53
N ALA A 19 -0.96 3.37 23.86
CA ALA A 19 -0.42 4.35 22.93
C ALA A 19 0.45 3.69 21.84
N CYS A 20 0.42 4.22 20.61
CA CYS A 20 1.15 3.70 19.45
C CYS A 20 2.07 4.77 18.82
N PRO A 21 3.12 5.25 19.52
CA PRO A 21 3.88 6.43 19.09
C PRO A 21 4.73 6.20 17.83
N SER A 22 5.38 5.05 17.70
CA SER A 22 6.12 4.62 16.49
C SER A 22 6.56 3.15 16.64
N PRO A 23 6.99 2.47 15.56
CA PRO A 23 7.60 1.14 15.63
C PRO A 23 8.72 1.02 16.67
N GLU A 24 9.61 2.02 16.72
CA GLU A 24 10.78 2.07 17.61
C GLU A 24 10.41 2.50 19.03
N GLY A 25 9.41 3.39 19.16
CA GLY A 25 8.92 3.89 20.45
C GLY A 25 7.85 3.00 21.10
N CYS A 26 7.43 1.92 20.44
CA CYS A 26 6.48 0.96 20.96
C CYS A 26 7.22 -0.16 21.70
N GLU A 27 6.97 -0.33 23.00
CA GLU A 27 7.60 -1.39 23.81
C GLU A 27 7.41 -2.80 23.21
N PHE A 28 6.30 -3.02 22.51
CA PHE A 28 6.04 -4.24 21.76
C PHE A 28 6.71 -4.23 20.40
N GLY A 29 6.58 -3.13 19.65
CA GLY A 29 7.18 -2.97 18.33
C GLY A 29 8.70 -3.20 18.33
N GLY A 30 9.40 -2.77 19.38
CA GLY A 30 10.84 -2.99 19.55
C GLY A 30 11.23 -4.45 19.85
N LYS A 31 10.33 -5.24 20.48
CA LYS A 31 10.62 -6.64 20.85
C LYS A 31 10.23 -7.65 19.77
N VAL A 32 9.05 -7.48 19.16
CA VAL A 32 8.48 -8.42 18.17
C VAL A 32 8.51 -7.89 16.73
N GLY A 33 8.87 -6.63 16.52
CA GLY A 33 8.88 -5.98 15.21
C GLY A 33 7.48 -5.50 14.82
N CYS A 34 7.26 -4.19 14.77
CA CYS A 34 6.02 -3.63 14.25
C CYS A 34 5.98 -3.76 12.73
N LYS A 35 5.09 -4.61 12.20
CA LYS A 35 4.93 -4.79 10.75
C LYS A 35 3.94 -3.76 10.20
N PRO A 36 4.32 -2.93 9.21
CA PRO A 36 3.41 -1.97 8.64
C PRO A 36 2.35 -2.68 7.80
N TYR A 37 1.12 -2.19 7.88
CA TYR A 37 0.00 -2.67 7.08
C TYR A 37 -0.75 -1.46 6.53
N GLY A 38 -0.82 -1.37 5.21
CA GLY A 38 -1.50 -0.31 4.48
C GLY A 38 -2.76 -0.82 3.82
N ARG A 39 -3.84 -0.05 3.97
CA ARG A 39 -5.10 -0.21 3.24
C ARG A 39 -5.36 1.07 2.47
N LEU A 40 -5.52 0.95 1.16
CA LEU A 40 -5.86 2.06 0.28
C LEU A 40 -7.20 1.75 -0.39
N ASN A 41 -8.22 2.50 -0.01
CA ASN A 41 -9.56 2.44 -0.59
C ASN A 41 -9.61 3.39 -1.80
N VAL A 42 -9.96 2.88 -2.97
CA VAL A 42 -10.10 3.64 -4.22
C VAL A 42 -11.36 3.24 -4.94
N HIS A 43 -11.92 4.16 -5.73
CA HIS A 43 -12.92 3.83 -6.72
C HIS A 43 -12.22 3.51 -8.05
N ILE A 44 -12.64 2.45 -8.74
CA ILE A 44 -12.08 2.07 -10.03
C ILE A 44 -13.12 2.34 -11.11
N GLU A 45 -12.72 3.08 -12.14
CA GLU A 45 -13.58 3.36 -13.30
C GLU A 45 -14.06 2.05 -13.94
N GLY A 46 -15.36 1.99 -14.26
CA GLY A 46 -15.99 0.83 -14.88
C GLY A 46 -16.50 -0.24 -13.89
N GLN A 47 -16.50 0.04 -12.58
CA GLN A 47 -17.25 -0.77 -11.62
C GLN A 47 -18.76 -0.54 -11.75
N ASP A 48 -19.54 -1.58 -11.46
CA ASP A 48 -21.00 -1.58 -11.64
C ASP A 48 -21.74 -0.59 -10.71
N GLU A 49 -21.11 -0.19 -9.60
CA GLU A 49 -21.69 0.71 -8.60
C GLU A 49 -20.79 1.91 -8.33
N GLU A 50 -21.37 3.11 -8.41
CA GLU A 50 -20.71 4.43 -8.27
C GLU A 50 -20.01 4.62 -6.91
N LEU A 51 -20.57 4.03 -5.86
CA LEU A 51 -20.05 4.11 -4.48
C LEU A 51 -19.23 2.88 -4.09
N ALA A 52 -19.01 1.94 -5.01
CA ALA A 52 -18.13 0.81 -4.76
C ALA A 52 -16.71 1.29 -4.49
N SER A 53 -16.04 0.57 -3.58
CA SER A 53 -14.64 0.79 -3.25
C SER A 53 -13.84 -0.49 -3.39
N PHE A 54 -12.75 -0.41 -4.13
CA PHE A 54 -11.70 -1.41 -4.17
C PHE A 54 -10.68 -1.15 -3.06
N ILE A 55 -10.28 -2.21 -2.34
CA ILE A 55 -9.31 -2.13 -1.25
C ILE A 55 -7.97 -2.74 -1.69
N PHE A 56 -6.96 -1.89 -1.85
CA PHE A 56 -5.58 -2.33 -2.03
C PHE A 56 -4.91 -2.54 -0.66
N ARG A 57 -4.58 -3.80 -0.34
CA ARG A 57 -3.92 -4.21 0.91
C ARG A 57 -2.42 -4.48 0.66
N THR A 58 -1.54 -3.96 1.51
CA THR A 58 -0.09 -4.21 1.39
C THR A 58 0.64 -4.13 2.72
N THR A 59 1.65 -4.98 2.91
CA THR A 59 2.64 -4.88 4.00
C THR A 59 3.96 -4.25 3.53
N GLY A 60 4.06 -3.87 2.25
CA GLY A 60 5.28 -3.37 1.64
C GLY A 60 5.58 -1.93 2.03
N PHE A 61 6.64 -1.70 2.82
CA PHE A 61 7.04 -0.37 3.27
C PHE A 61 7.22 0.63 2.10
N ASN A 62 7.83 0.20 1.00
CA ASN A 62 8.02 1.05 -0.19
C ASN A 62 6.70 1.47 -0.82
N SER A 63 5.72 0.56 -0.93
CA SER A 63 4.38 0.89 -1.43
C SER A 63 3.68 1.86 -0.48
N ILE A 64 3.64 1.56 0.82
CA ILE A 64 2.95 2.39 1.83
C ILE A 64 3.50 3.82 1.82
N ARG A 65 4.83 3.96 1.89
CA ARG A 65 5.50 5.27 1.88
C ARG A 65 5.23 6.02 0.58
N THR A 66 5.33 5.34 -0.56
CA THR A 66 5.17 5.98 -1.86
C THR A 66 3.72 6.44 -2.06
N LEU A 67 2.75 5.57 -1.83
CA LEU A 67 1.32 5.87 -1.95
C LEU A 67 0.91 7.04 -1.05
N THR A 68 1.32 7.00 0.23
CA THR A 68 0.99 8.07 1.20
C THR A 68 1.54 9.43 0.74
N THR A 69 2.81 9.47 0.32
CA THR A 69 3.43 10.71 -0.15
C THR A 69 2.77 11.22 -1.44
N ARG A 70 2.53 10.34 -2.41
CA ARG A 70 1.89 10.70 -3.68
C ARG A 70 0.49 11.26 -3.48
N LEU A 71 -0.33 10.62 -2.64
CA LEU A 71 -1.66 11.11 -2.30
C LEU A 71 -1.61 12.52 -1.70
N ARG A 72 -0.69 12.78 -0.76
CA ARG A 72 -0.51 14.11 -0.18
C ARG A 72 -0.09 15.16 -1.21
N TYR A 73 0.76 14.79 -2.16
CA TYR A 73 1.16 15.69 -3.24
C TYR A 73 -0.02 16.01 -4.15
N PHE A 74 -0.77 14.99 -4.58
CA PHE A 74 -1.94 15.17 -5.42
C PHE A 74 -3.04 15.98 -4.74
N GLU A 75 -3.28 15.75 -3.46
CA GLU A 75 -4.19 16.56 -2.64
C GLU A 75 -3.76 18.04 -2.61
N ALA A 76 -2.47 18.30 -2.35
CA ALA A 76 -1.95 19.66 -2.27
C ALA A 76 -2.02 20.41 -3.61
N VAL A 77 -1.61 19.78 -4.71
CA VAL A 77 -1.58 20.44 -6.03
C VAL A 77 -2.97 20.60 -6.65
N SER A 78 -3.93 19.75 -6.28
CA SER A 78 -5.33 19.83 -6.75
C SER A 78 -6.24 20.66 -5.84
N GLN A 79 -5.72 21.22 -4.74
CA GLN A 79 -6.49 21.98 -3.76
C GLN A 79 -7.63 21.17 -3.12
N GLY A 80 -7.38 19.89 -2.84
CA GLY A 80 -8.37 18.98 -2.28
C GLY A 80 -9.32 18.32 -3.27
N ASN A 81 -8.99 18.36 -4.57
CA ASN A 81 -9.78 17.73 -5.63
C ASN A 81 -9.14 16.43 -6.13
N SER A 82 -8.39 15.73 -5.26
CA SER A 82 -7.64 14.54 -5.64
C SER A 82 -8.53 13.39 -6.14
N ARG A 83 -9.79 13.34 -5.67
CA ARG A 83 -10.82 12.40 -6.15
C ARG A 83 -11.03 12.44 -7.66
N TYR A 84 -10.93 13.62 -8.27
CA TYR A 84 -11.22 13.85 -9.69
C TYR A 84 -9.96 13.82 -10.55
N LEU A 85 -8.80 13.52 -9.98
CA LEU A 85 -7.59 13.38 -10.76
C LEU A 85 -7.60 12.05 -11.53
N PRO A 86 -7.18 12.04 -12.80
CA PRO A 86 -7.04 10.81 -13.58
C PRO A 86 -5.79 10.04 -13.12
N LEU A 87 -5.92 9.32 -12.01
CA LEU A 87 -4.85 8.56 -11.39
C LEU A 87 -4.82 7.10 -11.85
N GLN A 88 -3.66 6.48 -11.76
CA GLN A 88 -3.44 5.05 -11.99
C GLN A 88 -2.44 4.48 -10.98
N LEU A 89 -2.66 3.22 -10.60
CA LEU A 89 -1.70 2.44 -9.81
C LEU A 89 -0.71 1.76 -10.74
N LYS A 90 0.58 1.98 -10.52
CA LYS A 90 1.65 1.42 -11.35
C LYS A 90 2.58 0.55 -10.52
N LEU A 91 2.72 -0.71 -10.91
CA LEU A 91 3.70 -1.62 -10.31
C LEU A 91 5.09 -1.26 -10.83
N ARG A 92 6.03 -0.95 -9.92
CA ARG A 92 7.41 -0.59 -10.23
C ARG A 92 8.37 -1.57 -9.60
N ALA A 93 9.46 -1.89 -10.29
CA ALA A 93 10.55 -2.66 -9.74
C ALA A 93 11.65 -1.73 -9.22
N LYS A 94 12.22 -2.06 -8.05
CA LYS A 94 13.45 -1.50 -7.53
C LYS A 94 14.45 -2.65 -7.34
N SER A 95 15.63 -2.53 -7.94
CA SER A 95 16.76 -3.37 -7.57
C SER A 95 17.45 -2.74 -6.37
N THR A 96 17.58 -3.47 -5.26
CA THR A 96 18.36 -3.01 -4.10
C THR A 96 19.49 -3.99 -3.85
N THR A 97 20.65 -3.47 -3.47
CA THR A 97 21.80 -4.29 -3.06
C THR A 97 21.48 -5.20 -1.88
N GLN A 98 20.54 -4.78 -1.01
CA GLN A 98 20.07 -5.51 0.17
C GLN A 98 19.13 -6.69 -0.15
N SER A 99 18.62 -6.82 -1.40
CA SER A 99 17.75 -7.92 -1.83
C SER A 99 18.49 -9.02 -2.58
N HIS A 100 19.83 -9.09 -2.48
CA HIS A 100 20.65 -10.06 -3.21
C HIS A 100 20.35 -10.12 -4.72
N ARG A 101 20.04 -8.97 -5.34
CA ARG A 101 19.66 -8.83 -6.77
C ARG A 101 18.30 -9.43 -7.16
N ALA A 102 17.45 -9.83 -6.21
CA ALA A 102 16.04 -10.12 -6.51
C ALA A 102 15.26 -8.81 -6.71
N PRO A 103 14.43 -8.68 -7.77
CA PRO A 103 13.64 -7.47 -8.01
C PRO A 103 12.58 -7.29 -6.92
N VAL A 104 12.58 -6.13 -6.25
CA VAL A 104 11.56 -5.76 -5.26
C VAL A 104 10.51 -4.91 -5.96
N TYR A 105 9.27 -5.39 -6.00
CA TYR A 105 8.17 -4.65 -6.58
C TYR A 105 7.46 -3.78 -5.53
N TYR A 106 7.06 -2.57 -5.92
CA TYR A 106 6.24 -1.67 -5.11
C TYR A 106 5.19 -0.99 -5.99
N VAL A 107 4.10 -0.55 -5.38
CA VAL A 107 3.05 0.19 -6.08
C VAL A 107 3.28 1.68 -5.91
N ASP A 108 3.26 2.41 -7.03
CA ASP A 108 3.28 3.87 -7.10
C ASP A 108 1.91 4.37 -7.58
N LEU A 109 1.59 5.62 -7.24
CA LEU A 109 0.40 6.33 -7.71
C LEU A 109 0.86 7.48 -8.60
N CYS A 110 0.40 7.48 -9.85
CA CYS A 110 0.76 8.52 -10.82
C CYS A 110 -0.45 8.93 -11.66
N LEU A 111 -0.32 10.04 -12.39
CA LEU A 111 -1.27 10.40 -13.44
C LEU A 111 -1.29 9.33 -14.53
N ARG A 112 -2.41 9.25 -15.26
CA ARG A 112 -2.51 8.48 -16.50
C ARG A 112 -1.49 8.96 -17.53
N ASP A 113 -1.04 8.02 -18.35
CA ASP A 113 -0.04 8.30 -19.37
C ASP A 113 -0.61 9.32 -20.37
N GLY A 114 0.22 10.30 -20.76
CA GLY A 114 -0.18 11.36 -21.69
C GLY A 114 -0.89 12.57 -21.08
N VAL A 115 -1.25 12.54 -19.79
CA VAL A 115 -1.92 13.67 -19.12
C VAL A 115 -0.90 14.55 -18.39
N SER A 116 -0.89 15.85 -18.69
CA SER A 116 -0.03 16.80 -17.97
C SER A 116 -0.61 17.16 -16.59
N LEU A 117 0.23 17.54 -15.63
CA LEU A 117 -0.24 17.93 -14.30
C LEU A 117 -1.22 19.11 -14.32
N ASN A 118 -0.92 20.13 -15.13
CA ASN A 118 -1.77 21.32 -15.24
C ASN A 118 -3.14 20.99 -15.83
N GLU A 119 -3.16 20.11 -16.85
CA GLU A 119 -4.39 19.63 -17.47
C GLU A 119 -5.22 18.81 -16.48
N ALA A 120 -4.61 17.85 -15.79
CA ALA A 120 -5.26 17.02 -14.79
C ALA A 120 -5.89 17.86 -13.67
N VAL A 121 -5.16 18.86 -13.15
CA VAL A 121 -5.69 19.74 -12.09
C VAL A 121 -6.83 20.60 -12.62
N SER A 122 -6.72 21.15 -13.83
CA SER A 122 -7.78 21.96 -14.43
C SER A 122 -9.07 21.16 -14.66
N GLN A 123 -8.93 19.93 -15.16
CA GLN A 123 -10.04 18.99 -15.34
C GLN A 123 -10.69 18.63 -14.00
N ALA A 124 -9.88 18.26 -13.00
CA ALA A 124 -10.36 17.91 -11.66
C ALA A 124 -11.17 19.03 -11.00
N ILE A 125 -10.72 20.29 -11.12
CA ILE A 125 -11.44 21.45 -10.60
C ILE A 125 -12.77 21.66 -11.34
N GLY A 126 -12.77 21.51 -12.66
CA GLY A 126 -13.99 21.63 -13.47
C GLY A 126 -15.02 20.56 -13.13
N GLU A 127 -14.58 19.32 -12.95
CA GLU A 127 -15.46 18.20 -12.57
C GLU A 127 -16.00 18.36 -11.15
N ALA A 128 -15.16 18.76 -10.19
CA ALA A 128 -15.59 19.07 -8.84
C ALA A 128 -16.72 20.11 -8.81
N ARG A 129 -16.63 21.13 -9.67
CA ARG A 129 -17.67 22.15 -9.82
C ARG A 129 -18.95 21.55 -10.39
N ASN A 130 -18.88 20.76 -11.46
CA ASN A 130 -20.05 20.16 -12.08
C ASN A 130 -20.80 19.24 -11.09
N VAL A 131 -20.05 18.43 -10.34
CA VAL A 131 -20.61 17.52 -9.31
C VAL A 131 -21.28 18.29 -8.18
N ALA A 132 -20.68 19.41 -7.75
CA ALA A 132 -21.28 20.29 -6.76
C ALA A 132 -22.57 20.97 -7.29
N GLU A 133 -22.58 21.43 -8.55
CA GLU A 133 -23.76 22.00 -9.20
C GLU A 133 -24.90 20.97 -9.37
N ALA A 134 -24.57 19.69 -9.52
CA ALA A 134 -25.53 18.59 -9.53
C ALA A 134 -26.11 18.25 -8.13
N GLY A 135 -25.60 18.88 -7.06
CA GLY A 135 -26.08 18.68 -5.69
C GLY A 135 -25.45 17.51 -4.94
N VAL A 136 -24.35 16.94 -5.42
CA VAL A 136 -23.65 15.83 -4.76
C VAL A 136 -22.69 16.36 -3.70
N ASP A 137 -22.91 15.99 -2.43
CA ASP A 137 -22.04 16.39 -1.31
C ASP A 137 -20.90 15.38 -1.10
N ILE A 138 -19.84 15.52 -1.91
CA ILE A 138 -18.64 14.69 -1.80
C ILE A 138 -17.92 14.89 -0.45
N LYS A 139 -17.99 16.08 0.15
CA LYS A 139 -17.37 16.33 1.46
C LYS A 139 -18.11 15.59 2.57
N ALA A 140 -19.42 15.44 2.48
CA ALA A 140 -20.18 14.58 3.38
C ALA A 140 -19.83 13.11 3.18
N LEU A 141 -19.73 12.65 1.93
CA LEU A 141 -19.31 11.28 1.60
C LEU A 141 -17.93 10.97 2.20
N GLU A 142 -16.94 11.83 1.99
CA GLU A 142 -15.58 11.66 2.54
C GLU A 142 -15.55 11.60 4.07
N ARG A 143 -16.40 12.40 4.74
CA ARG A 143 -16.50 12.41 6.19
C ARG A 143 -17.07 11.09 6.72
N VAL A 144 -18.14 10.59 6.09
CA VAL A 144 -18.75 9.30 6.42
C VAL A 144 -17.78 8.17 6.12
N ALA A 145 -17.10 8.20 4.97
CA ALA A 145 -16.09 7.21 4.61
C ALA A 145 -14.93 7.19 5.61
N LYS A 146 -14.43 8.35 6.04
CA LYS A 146 -13.37 8.44 7.07
C LYS A 146 -13.82 7.82 8.39
N GLN A 147 -15.06 8.05 8.81
CA GLN A 147 -15.63 7.41 10.00
C GLN A 147 -15.77 5.89 9.80
N GLY A 148 -16.28 5.47 8.64
CA GLY A 148 -16.41 4.06 8.26
C GLY A 148 -15.07 3.33 8.25
N PHE A 149 -14.01 3.91 7.70
CA PHE A 149 -12.67 3.32 7.73
C PHE A 149 -12.05 3.29 9.13
N GLY A 150 -12.38 4.29 9.97
CA GLY A 150 -12.03 4.27 11.39
C GLY A 150 -12.68 3.10 12.14
N ASN A 151 -13.94 2.80 11.81
CA ASN A 151 -14.67 1.66 12.37
C ASN A 151 -14.21 0.32 11.76
N GLY A 152 -13.85 0.31 10.47
CA GLY A 152 -13.28 -0.84 9.76
C GLY A 152 -11.84 -1.19 10.16
N ALA A 153 -11.17 -0.38 10.99
CA ALA A 153 -9.99 -0.84 11.73
C ALA A 153 -10.33 -1.87 12.82
N PHE A 154 -11.63 -2.04 13.10
CA PHE A 154 -12.19 -2.95 14.08
C PHE A 154 -13.08 -4.05 13.48
N GLU A 155 -13.62 -3.85 12.27
CA GLU A 155 -14.45 -4.83 11.53
C GLU A 155 -13.67 -5.66 10.48
N ASP A 156 -12.33 -5.64 10.49
CA ASP A 156 -11.61 -6.82 9.96
C ASP A 156 -11.97 -7.94 10.95
N SER A 157 -12.99 -8.76 10.65
CA SER A 157 -13.38 -9.89 11.50
C SER A 157 -12.12 -10.73 11.82
N GLU A 158 -12.11 -11.46 12.93
CA GLU A 158 -10.99 -12.38 13.23
C GLU A 158 -10.63 -13.24 12.01
N GLU A 159 -11.61 -13.57 11.16
CA GLU A 159 -11.46 -14.29 9.89
C GLU A 159 -10.71 -13.49 8.81
N GLU A 160 -10.98 -12.19 8.61
CA GLU A 160 -10.18 -11.35 7.70
C GLU A 160 -8.78 -11.10 8.24
N GLY A 161 -8.63 -10.91 9.57
CA GLY A 161 -7.34 -10.81 10.23
C GLY A 161 -6.49 -12.07 10.04
N VAL A 162 -7.09 -13.25 10.21
CA VAL A 162 -6.46 -14.55 9.93
C VAL A 162 -6.13 -14.70 8.45
N ALA A 163 -7.06 -14.37 7.53
CA ALA A 163 -6.80 -14.43 6.10
C ALA A 163 -5.64 -13.51 5.67
N ILE A 164 -5.53 -12.30 6.25
CA ILE A 164 -4.40 -11.38 6.03
C ILE A 164 -3.11 -11.99 6.57
N VAL A 165 -3.13 -12.60 7.76
CA VAL A 165 -1.96 -13.29 8.31
C VAL A 165 -1.56 -14.46 7.41
N GLU A 166 -2.50 -15.29 6.95
CA GLU A 166 -2.22 -16.40 6.03
C GLU A 166 -1.74 -15.95 4.64
N GLU A 167 -2.20 -14.79 4.17
CA GLU A 167 -1.83 -14.23 2.88
C GLU A 167 -0.41 -13.64 2.90
N PHE A 168 -0.06 -12.90 3.96
CA PHE A 168 1.19 -12.15 4.04
C PHE A 168 2.26 -12.78 4.95
N PHE A 169 1.87 -13.70 5.83
CA PHE A 169 2.72 -14.39 6.82
C PHE A 169 2.32 -15.87 6.98
N PRO A 170 2.35 -16.69 5.90
CA PRO A 170 2.04 -18.12 6.02
C PRO A 170 2.94 -18.78 7.07
N GLU A 171 2.36 -19.64 7.92
CA GLU A 171 3.14 -20.47 8.82
C GLU A 171 4.05 -21.36 7.96
N THR A 172 5.36 -21.09 8.00
CA THR A 172 6.33 -22.09 7.57
C THR A 172 6.16 -23.26 8.51
N GLU A 173 5.80 -24.43 7.97
CA GLU A 173 5.86 -25.68 8.72
C GLU A 173 7.21 -25.74 9.45
N ALA A 174 7.15 -25.79 10.77
CA ALA A 174 8.30 -26.03 11.60
C ALA A 174 8.81 -27.45 11.27
N GLY A 175 9.79 -27.53 10.38
CA GLY A 175 10.44 -28.77 9.95
C GLY A 175 11.94 -28.56 9.78
N GLU A 176 12.67 -29.03 10.79
CA GLU A 176 14.13 -29.21 10.90
C GLU A 176 15.03 -27.97 11.00
N VAL A 177 15.44 -27.72 12.26
CA VAL A 177 16.75 -27.14 12.60
C VAL A 177 17.85 -27.98 11.96
N VAL A 178 18.42 -27.49 10.87
CA VAL A 178 19.72 -27.92 10.34
C VAL A 178 20.76 -26.92 10.86
N PRO A 179 21.87 -27.37 11.48
CA PRO A 179 22.83 -26.46 12.09
C PRO A 179 23.54 -25.60 11.04
N ASP A 180 23.81 -24.37 11.46
CA ASP A 180 24.58 -23.30 10.84
C ASP A 180 25.39 -23.66 9.58
N THR A 181 24.85 -23.30 8.41
CA THR A 181 25.63 -22.95 7.22
C THR A 181 24.92 -21.84 6.44
N GLY A 182 24.99 -20.61 6.94
CA GLY A 182 24.95 -19.33 6.19
C GLY A 182 24.18 -19.24 4.85
N LYS A 183 22.99 -19.83 4.72
CA LYS A 183 22.12 -19.70 3.54
C LYS A 183 20.70 -19.41 3.99
N VAL A 184 20.33 -18.13 3.93
CA VAL A 184 18.94 -17.70 4.12
C VAL A 184 18.17 -18.06 2.85
N THR A 185 17.37 -19.10 2.91
CA THR A 185 16.43 -19.47 1.85
C THR A 185 15.36 -18.39 1.74
N ALA A 186 15.25 -17.77 0.57
CA ALA A 186 14.22 -16.77 0.29
C ALA A 186 12.83 -17.39 0.42
N VAL A 187 12.01 -16.84 1.32
CA VAL A 187 10.60 -17.20 1.46
C VAL A 187 9.88 -16.84 0.14
N LYS A 188 9.40 -17.85 -0.59
CA LYS A 188 8.62 -17.64 -1.81
C LYS A 188 7.28 -16.99 -1.43
N SER A 189 7.10 -15.71 -1.72
CA SER A 189 5.78 -15.08 -1.60
C SER A 189 4.88 -15.53 -2.76
N LYS A 190 3.59 -15.77 -2.50
CA LYS A 190 2.59 -16.20 -3.50
C LYS A 190 2.48 -15.24 -4.70
N LEU A 191 2.99 -14.01 -4.58
CA LEU A 191 2.99 -12.98 -5.62
C LEU A 191 3.90 -13.33 -6.81
N THR A 192 5.06 -13.97 -6.58
CA THR A 192 5.96 -14.36 -7.69
C THR A 192 5.41 -15.51 -8.51
N ALA A 193 4.59 -16.38 -7.92
CA ALA A 193 3.91 -17.46 -8.63
C ALA A 193 2.75 -16.95 -9.51
N ARG A 194 2.06 -15.87 -9.10
CA ARG A 194 0.91 -15.30 -9.83
C ARG A 194 1.29 -14.36 -10.97
N LEU A 195 2.49 -13.78 -10.94
CA LEU A 195 2.96 -12.84 -11.97
C LEU A 195 3.60 -13.50 -13.19
N GLY A 196 3.50 -14.84 -13.35
CA GLY A 196 3.94 -15.54 -14.55
C GLY A 196 5.40 -15.26 -14.89
N GLY A 197 6.33 -15.75 -14.07
CA GLY A 197 7.76 -15.55 -14.29
C GLY A 197 8.26 -16.14 -15.60
N THR A 198 8.33 -15.34 -16.66
CA THR A 198 9.41 -15.42 -17.63
C THR A 198 10.41 -14.32 -17.28
N VAL A 199 11.57 -14.73 -16.79
CA VAL A 199 12.72 -13.84 -16.57
C VAL A 199 13.16 -13.34 -17.96
N PRO A 200 13.06 -12.04 -18.28
CA PRO A 200 13.68 -11.55 -19.51
C PRO A 200 15.18 -11.51 -19.29
N THR A 201 15.91 -12.39 -19.98
CA THR A 201 17.37 -12.29 -20.15
C THR A 201 17.68 -11.05 -20.96
N TYR A 202 18.02 -9.95 -20.30
CA TYR A 202 18.73 -8.84 -20.96
C TYR A 202 20.22 -9.15 -20.95
N ALA A 203 20.70 -9.60 -22.10
CA ALA A 203 22.12 -9.72 -22.40
C ALA A 203 22.77 -8.33 -22.39
N ALA A 204 24.00 -8.31 -21.87
CA ALA A 204 24.86 -7.15 -21.74
C ALA A 204 25.19 -6.53 -23.10
N GLN A 205 24.90 -5.23 -23.27
CA GLN A 205 25.63 -4.33 -24.17
C GLN A 205 25.46 -2.88 -23.67
N ALA A 206 26.53 -2.29 -23.13
CA ALA A 206 26.92 -0.87 -23.26
C ALA A 206 27.99 -0.50 -22.22
N GLU A 207 29.23 -0.94 -22.45
CA GLU A 207 30.43 -0.22 -22.01
C GLU A 207 31.39 -0.23 -23.20
N GLU A 208 31.40 0.83 -24.02
CA GLU A 208 32.60 1.35 -24.71
C GLU A 208 32.25 2.64 -25.47
N GLU A 209 32.44 3.81 -24.84
CA GLU A 209 32.94 5.03 -25.51
C GLU A 209 33.17 6.16 -24.49
N VAL A 210 34.33 6.15 -23.81
CA VAL A 210 35.02 7.39 -23.41
C VAL A 210 36.50 7.14 -23.61
N ALA A 211 36.99 7.46 -24.81
CA ALA A 211 38.40 7.72 -25.05
C ALA A 211 38.59 9.24 -25.14
N ALA A 212 38.89 9.82 -23.98
CA ALA A 212 39.87 10.88 -23.79
C ALA A 212 40.51 10.66 -22.41
#